data_AF-A0A7S1ZHB9-F1
#
_entry.id   AF-A0A7S1ZHB9-F1
#
_cell.length_a   1.000
_cell.length_b   1.000
_cell.length_c   1.000
_cell.angle_alpha   90.00
_cell.angle_beta   90.00
_cell.angle_gamma   90.00
#
_symmetry.space_group_name_H-M   'P 1'
#
loop_
_entity.id
_entity.type
_entity.pdbx_description
1 polymer ?
#
loop_
_entity_poly.entity_id
_entity_poly.type
_entity_poly.pdbx_seq_one_letter_code
_entity_poly.pdbx_strand_id
1 'polypeptide(L)'
;SIGEQALNAGKVAAMRGSEAKSRTDVAVKERQILHIKQEFGLELFDVLMMLEENHGWLPPDRNVRAIYDQCRRDMDDILKKKQHKIDKLRQLGADVNPGSGSGGGNGSFRGAKLPLPSYREGGGQQLQPPGVDTHDQQSQSYGSTMAQMPPAPPPPQPAAIGAVPAMPGGGLLPTAPPPPPQQPSFSTPQFRGGNDNPNLLNFEYED
;
A
#
# COMPACT_ATOMS: atom_id res chain seq x y z
N SER A 1 27.14 -3.19 35.97
CA SER A 1 28.49 -3.07 35.34
C SER A 1 28.33 -2.45 33.94
N ILE A 2 29.31 -1.68 33.45
CA ILE A 2 29.26 -1.09 32.08
C ILE A 2 29.07 -2.19 31.01
N GLY A 3 29.65 -3.37 31.21
CA GLY A 3 29.49 -4.50 30.28
C GLY A 3 28.05 -5.04 30.19
N GLU A 4 27.28 -4.97 31.28
CA GLU A 4 25.89 -5.44 31.31
C GLU A 4 24.95 -4.50 30.54
N GLN A 5 25.21 -3.19 30.61
CA GLN A 5 24.47 -2.19 29.83
C GLN A 5 24.72 -2.35 28.33
N ALA A 6 25.97 -2.63 27.93
CA ALA A 6 26.31 -2.89 26.53
C ALA A 6 25.60 -4.14 25.99
N LEU A 7 25.54 -5.22 26.78
CA LEU A 7 24.83 -6.45 26.38
C LEU A 7 23.31 -6.22 26.24
N ASN A 8 22.71 -5.46 27.16
CA ASN A 8 21.28 -5.13 27.07
C ASN A 8 20.96 -4.21 25.89
N ALA A 9 21.83 -3.23 25.60
CA ALA A 9 21.71 -2.39 24.41
C ALA A 9 21.78 -3.22 23.12
N GLY A 10 22.68 -4.19 23.05
CA GLY A 10 22.77 -5.13 21.93
C GLY A 10 21.49 -5.95 21.70
N LYS A 11 20.88 -6.46 22.78
CA LYS A 11 19.60 -7.20 22.69
C LYS A 11 18.46 -6.31 22.17
N VAL A 12 18.35 -5.09 22.67
CA VAL A 12 17.31 -4.14 22.23
C VAL A 12 17.52 -3.74 20.77
N ALA A 13 18.77 -3.49 20.36
CA ALA A 13 19.11 -3.19 18.97
C ALA A 13 18.76 -4.37 18.04
N ALA A 14 19.09 -5.61 18.43
CA ALA A 14 18.76 -6.81 17.67
C ALA A 14 17.24 -6.99 17.52
N MET A 15 16.48 -6.82 18.61
CA MET A 15 15.01 -6.89 18.57
C MET A 15 14.42 -5.83 17.65
N ARG A 16 14.84 -4.57 17.79
CA ARG A 16 14.37 -3.47 16.91
C ARG A 16 14.74 -3.69 15.46
N GLY A 17 15.92 -4.27 15.18
CA GLY A 17 16.33 -4.64 13.83
C GLY A 17 15.39 -5.69 13.21
N SER A 18 15.03 -6.72 13.97
CA SER A 18 14.08 -7.74 13.50
C SER A 18 12.68 -7.17 13.23
N GLU A 19 12.20 -6.29 14.11
CA GLU A 19 10.90 -5.65 13.94
C GLU A 19 10.86 -4.73 12.71
N ALA A 20 11.92 -3.91 12.51
CA ALA A 20 12.03 -3.05 11.33
C ALA A 20 12.08 -3.85 10.03
N LYS A 21 12.77 -5.00 10.03
CA LYS A 21 12.79 -5.94 8.91
C LYS A 21 11.38 -6.46 8.61
N SER A 22 10.67 -7.00 9.61
CA SER A 22 9.32 -7.54 9.42
C SER A 22 8.34 -6.49 8.91
N ARG A 23 8.40 -5.25 9.41
CA ARG A 23 7.56 -4.14 8.91
C ARG A 23 7.84 -3.82 7.45
N THR A 24 9.11 -3.83 7.06
CA THR A 24 9.51 -3.60 5.66
C THR A 24 9.00 -4.72 4.76
N ASP A 25 9.14 -5.98 5.19
CA ASP A 25 8.66 -7.15 4.44
C ASP A 25 7.14 -7.10 4.23
N VAL A 26 6.37 -6.70 5.25
CA VAL A 26 4.91 -6.50 5.13
C VAL A 26 4.60 -5.40 4.12
N ALA A 27 5.24 -4.23 4.22
CA ALA A 27 5.00 -3.11 3.32
C ALA A 27 5.33 -3.46 1.85
N VAL A 28 6.38 -4.26 1.60
CA VAL A 28 6.73 -4.73 0.26
C VAL A 28 5.64 -5.66 -0.28
N LYS A 29 5.17 -6.61 0.53
CA LYS A 29 4.09 -7.55 0.12
C LYS A 29 2.77 -6.83 -0.13
N GLU A 30 2.41 -5.85 0.69
CA GLU A 30 1.20 -5.04 0.48
C GLU A 30 1.24 -4.30 -0.86
N ARG A 31 2.38 -3.71 -1.22
CA ARG A 31 2.57 -3.08 -2.55
C ARG A 31 2.43 -4.10 -3.68
N GLN A 32 2.98 -5.29 -3.54
CA GLN A 32 2.84 -6.36 -4.54
C GLN A 32 1.38 -6.79 -4.71
N ILE A 33 0.65 -6.96 -3.61
CA ILE A 33 -0.78 -7.30 -3.65
C ILE A 33 -1.58 -6.22 -4.36
N LEU A 34 -1.31 -4.94 -4.06
CA LEU A 34 -1.97 -3.82 -4.73
C LEU A 34 -1.68 -3.81 -6.23
N HIS A 35 -0.44 -4.05 -6.63
CA HIS A 35 -0.05 -4.12 -8.03
C HIS A 35 -0.79 -5.26 -8.77
N ILE A 36 -0.81 -6.47 -8.20
CA ILE A 36 -1.53 -7.61 -8.78
C ILE A 36 -3.03 -7.32 -8.91
N LYS A 37 -3.64 -6.67 -7.90
CA LYS A 37 -5.06 -6.27 -7.96
C LYS A 37 -5.33 -5.27 -9.08
N GLN A 38 -4.42 -4.34 -9.31
CA GLN A 38 -4.52 -3.36 -10.40
C GLN A 38 -4.40 -4.04 -11.76
N GLU A 39 -3.40 -4.92 -11.95
CA GLU A 39 -3.24 -5.66 -13.21
C GLU A 39 -4.44 -6.55 -13.49
N PHE A 40 -4.90 -7.30 -12.49
CA PHE A 40 -6.10 -8.12 -12.61
C PHE A 40 -7.33 -7.31 -13.02
N GLY A 41 -7.54 -6.13 -12.42
CA GLY A 41 -8.67 -5.26 -12.77
C GLY A 41 -8.61 -4.76 -14.21
N LEU A 42 -7.42 -4.49 -14.73
CA LEU A 42 -7.21 -4.05 -16.11
C LEU A 42 -7.49 -5.17 -17.11
N GLU A 43 -6.98 -6.38 -16.85
CA GLU A 43 -7.26 -7.55 -17.71
C GLU A 43 -8.73 -7.96 -17.67
N LEU A 44 -9.35 -7.92 -16.49
CA LEU A 44 -10.75 -8.25 -16.32
C LEU A 44 -11.65 -7.29 -17.09
N PHE A 45 -11.35 -5.99 -17.09
CA PHE A 45 -12.13 -4.99 -17.80
C PHE A 45 -12.21 -5.29 -19.31
N ASP A 46 -11.07 -5.62 -19.93
CA ASP A 46 -11.00 -5.95 -21.36
C ASP A 46 -11.86 -7.20 -21.69
N VAL A 47 -11.83 -8.22 -20.82
CA VAL A 47 -12.66 -9.41 -20.96
C VAL A 47 -14.15 -9.09 -20.81
N LEU A 48 -14.53 -8.27 -19.83
CA LEU A 48 -15.92 -7.87 -19.61
C LEU A 48 -16.48 -7.09 -20.79
N MET A 49 -15.69 -6.17 -21.36
CA MET A 49 -16.06 -5.40 -22.54
C MET A 49 -16.28 -6.32 -23.75
N MET A 50 -15.38 -7.27 -23.99
CA MET A 50 -15.54 -8.25 -25.06
C MET A 50 -16.80 -9.13 -24.88
N LEU A 51 -17.13 -9.50 -23.64
CA LEU A 51 -18.35 -10.28 -23.35
C LEU A 51 -19.63 -9.45 -23.53
N GLU A 52 -19.60 -8.17 -23.16
CA GLU A 52 -20.71 -7.26 -23.40
C GLU A 52 -20.94 -7.07 -24.91
N GLU A 53 -19.89 -6.81 -25.68
CA GLU A 53 -19.99 -6.54 -27.12
C GLU A 53 -20.45 -7.78 -27.92
N ASN A 54 -19.90 -8.96 -27.61
CA ASN A 54 -20.19 -10.17 -28.37
C ASN A 54 -21.45 -10.90 -27.90
N HIS A 55 -21.76 -10.85 -26.60
CA HIS A 55 -22.82 -11.66 -26.01
C HIS A 55 -23.89 -10.84 -25.28
N GLY A 56 -23.74 -9.52 -25.18
CA GLY A 56 -24.61 -8.68 -24.34
C GLY A 56 -24.53 -9.06 -22.86
N TRP A 57 -23.47 -9.75 -22.45
CA TRP A 57 -23.35 -10.28 -21.10
C TRP A 57 -22.80 -9.21 -20.17
N LEU A 58 -23.45 -9.05 -19.02
CA LEU A 58 -23.04 -8.13 -17.96
C LEU A 58 -22.97 -8.88 -16.63
N PRO A 59 -22.05 -8.51 -15.72
CA PRO A 59 -21.94 -9.13 -14.40
C PRO A 59 -23.29 -9.14 -13.66
N PRO A 60 -23.73 -10.28 -13.09
CA PRO A 60 -25.00 -10.37 -12.37
C PRO A 60 -24.94 -9.67 -11.00
N ASP A 61 -23.77 -9.62 -10.38
CA ASP A 61 -23.57 -8.95 -9.10
C ASP A 61 -23.66 -7.42 -9.27
N ARG A 62 -24.50 -6.80 -8.42
CA ARG A 62 -24.77 -5.36 -8.50
C ARG A 62 -23.53 -4.50 -8.23
N ASN A 63 -22.67 -4.92 -7.31
CA ASN A 63 -21.47 -4.16 -6.96
C ASN A 63 -20.44 -4.27 -8.08
N VAL A 64 -20.23 -5.47 -8.62
CA VAL A 64 -19.32 -5.68 -9.75
C VAL A 64 -19.81 -4.89 -10.97
N ARG A 65 -21.12 -4.90 -11.26
CA ARG A 65 -21.70 -4.12 -12.35
C ARG A 65 -21.50 -2.61 -12.15
N ALA A 66 -21.73 -2.10 -10.94
CA ALA A 66 -21.53 -0.68 -10.65
C ALA A 66 -20.08 -0.23 -10.86
N ILE A 67 -19.11 -1.07 -10.47
CA ILE A 67 -17.68 -0.81 -10.70
C ILE A 67 -17.38 -0.84 -12.20
N TYR A 68 -17.86 -1.84 -12.92
CA TYR A 68 -17.68 -1.97 -14.37
C TYR A 68 -18.23 -0.74 -15.12
N ASP A 69 -19.46 -0.33 -14.82
CA ASP A 69 -20.09 0.83 -15.45
C ASP A 69 -19.32 2.13 -15.16
N GLN A 70 -18.74 2.25 -13.96
CA GLN A 70 -17.88 3.39 -13.61
C GLN A 70 -16.59 3.38 -14.43
N CYS A 71 -15.89 2.24 -14.48
CA CYS A 71 -14.66 2.10 -15.26
C CYS A 71 -14.89 2.42 -16.74
N ARG A 72 -16.05 2.02 -17.28
CA ARG A 72 -16.43 2.33 -18.67
C ARG A 72 -16.57 3.83 -18.90
N ARG A 73 -17.27 4.56 -18.02
CA ARG A 73 -17.38 6.02 -18.09
C ARG A 73 -16.02 6.70 -17.99
N ASP A 74 -15.18 6.24 -17.07
CA ASP A 74 -13.84 6.80 -16.88
C ASP A 74 -12.98 6.60 -18.14
N MET A 75 -13.07 5.44 -18.79
CA MET A 75 -12.38 5.16 -20.05
C MET A 75 -12.86 6.07 -21.18
N ASP A 76 -14.17 6.27 -21.34
CA ASP A 76 -14.72 7.20 -22.32
C ASP A 76 -14.21 8.63 -22.08
N ASP A 77 -14.14 9.06 -20.83
CA ASP A 77 -13.63 10.38 -20.46
C ASP A 77 -12.12 10.51 -20.72
N ILE A 78 -11.34 9.46 -20.45
CA ILE A 78 -9.92 9.41 -20.79
C ILE A 78 -9.71 9.49 -22.30
N LEU A 79 -10.50 8.75 -23.09
CA LEU A 79 -10.42 8.76 -24.55
C LEU A 79 -10.80 10.13 -25.11
N LYS A 80 -11.87 10.76 -24.61
CA LYS A 80 -12.24 12.13 -24.97
C LYS A 80 -11.14 13.13 -24.63
N LYS A 81 -10.56 13.05 -23.43
CA LYS A 81 -9.44 13.92 -23.02
C LYS A 81 -8.20 13.70 -23.89
N LYS A 82 -7.89 12.45 -24.24
CA LYS A 82 -6.80 12.11 -25.16
C LYS A 82 -7.04 12.70 -26.54
N GLN A 83 -8.25 12.55 -27.08
CA GLN A 83 -8.63 13.12 -28.37
C GLN A 83 -8.53 14.65 -28.37
N HIS A 84 -9.08 15.29 -27.35
CA HIS A 84 -9.00 16.75 -27.21
C HIS A 84 -7.53 17.25 -27.16
N LYS A 85 -6.65 16.54 -26.45
CA LYS A 85 -5.21 16.85 -26.44
C LYS A 85 -4.57 16.70 -27.82
N ILE A 86 -4.93 15.64 -28.56
CA ILE A 86 -4.46 15.43 -29.93
C ILE A 86 -4.93 16.58 -30.84
N ASP A 87 -6.19 16.99 -30.73
CA ASP A 87 -6.74 18.07 -31.54
C ASP A 87 -6.09 19.42 -31.22
N LYS A 88 -5.84 19.70 -29.94
CA LYS A 88 -5.12 20.91 -29.50
C LYS A 88 -3.69 20.94 -30.04
N LEU A 89 -2.97 19.82 -29.99
CA LEU A 89 -1.61 19.72 -30.55
C LEU A 89 -1.61 19.91 -32.07
N ARG A 90 -2.61 19.34 -32.76
CA ARG A 90 -2.80 19.54 -34.20
C ARG A 90 -3.02 21.01 -34.54
N GLN A 91 -3.81 21.75 -33.76
CA GLN A 91 -4.03 23.19 -33.97
C GLN A 91 -2.77 24.03 -33.77
N LEU A 92 -1.87 23.61 -32.86
CA LEU A 92 -0.59 24.28 -32.62
C LEU A 92 0.48 23.98 -33.69
N GLY A 93 0.13 23.25 -34.76
CA GLY A 93 1.06 22.89 -35.83
C GLY A 93 2.05 21.80 -35.43
N ALA A 94 1.80 21.07 -34.34
CA ALA A 94 2.54 19.86 -34.04
C ALA A 94 1.94 18.71 -34.84
N ASP A 95 2.68 18.19 -35.82
CA ASP A 95 2.36 16.94 -36.49
C ASP A 95 2.56 15.77 -35.51
N VAL A 96 1.58 15.58 -34.63
CA VAL A 96 1.54 14.43 -33.72
C VAL A 96 1.12 13.23 -34.56
N ASN A 97 2.10 12.53 -35.11
CA ASN A 97 1.88 11.19 -35.63
C ASN A 97 1.40 10.32 -34.44
N PRO A 98 0.13 9.85 -34.43
CA PRO A 98 -0.45 9.14 -33.29
C PRO A 98 0.24 7.80 -32.98
N GLY A 99 1.19 7.36 -33.83
CA GLY A 99 2.04 6.19 -33.60
C GLY A 99 3.47 6.49 -33.14
N SER A 100 3.92 7.75 -33.13
CA SER A 100 5.32 8.12 -32.83
C SER A 100 5.49 8.82 -31.47
N GLY A 101 4.89 8.25 -30.43
CA GLY A 101 5.06 8.69 -29.04
C GLY A 101 6.38 8.23 -28.44
N SER A 102 7.51 8.77 -28.94
CA SER A 102 8.77 8.82 -28.21
C SER A 102 8.78 10.11 -27.37
N GLY A 103 8.79 9.95 -26.04
CA GLY A 103 8.94 11.03 -25.05
C GLY A 103 7.63 11.58 -24.48
N GLY A 104 7.37 11.60 -23.17
CA GLY A 104 8.16 11.14 -22.05
C GLY A 104 7.33 11.23 -20.76
N GLY A 105 7.71 10.46 -19.75
CA GLY A 105 7.45 10.79 -18.35
C GLY A 105 6.02 10.59 -17.84
N ASN A 106 5.51 9.36 -17.87
CA ASN A 106 4.89 8.76 -16.68
C ASN A 106 4.68 7.25 -16.87
N GLY A 107 5.70 6.47 -16.48
CA GLY A 107 5.50 5.14 -15.89
C GLY A 107 4.70 4.11 -16.70
N SER A 108 4.85 4.03 -18.02
CA SER A 108 4.50 2.81 -18.75
C SER A 108 5.50 1.71 -18.38
N PHE A 109 5.27 1.11 -17.22
CA PHE A 109 5.89 -0.12 -16.73
C PHE A 109 5.22 -1.36 -17.34
N ARG A 110 4.44 -1.20 -18.41
CA ARG A 110 3.90 -2.32 -19.19
C ARG A 110 4.94 -2.71 -20.23
N GLY A 111 5.63 -3.82 -20.01
CA GLY A 111 6.25 -4.58 -21.11
C GLY A 111 7.74 -4.89 -20.99
N ALA A 112 8.47 -4.29 -20.05
CA ALA A 112 9.64 -4.99 -19.53
C ALA A 112 9.08 -6.05 -18.58
N LYS A 113 9.03 -7.31 -19.04
CA LYS A 113 9.06 -8.47 -18.15
C LYS A 113 10.36 -8.36 -17.38
N LEU A 114 10.40 -7.46 -16.39
CA LEU A 114 11.48 -7.44 -15.43
C LEU A 114 11.52 -8.87 -14.91
N PRO A 115 12.66 -9.56 -14.98
CA PRO A 115 12.77 -10.85 -14.33
C PRO A 115 12.33 -10.60 -12.90
N LEU A 116 11.18 -11.19 -12.52
CA LEU A 116 10.79 -11.34 -11.14
C LEU A 116 12.07 -11.77 -10.44
N PRO A 117 12.59 -11.01 -9.45
CA PRO A 117 13.71 -11.50 -8.68
C PRO A 117 13.26 -12.86 -8.18
N SER A 118 13.87 -13.92 -8.71
CA SER A 118 13.66 -15.24 -8.14
C SER A 118 14.07 -15.06 -6.70
N TYR A 119 13.09 -15.18 -5.81
CA TYR A 119 13.34 -15.17 -4.39
C TYR A 119 14.17 -16.42 -4.14
N ARG A 120 15.49 -16.28 -4.28
CA ARG A 120 16.47 -17.30 -3.95
C ARG A 120 16.44 -17.38 -2.44
N GLU A 121 15.55 -18.24 -1.98
CA GLU A 121 15.56 -18.80 -0.65
C GLU A 121 16.94 -19.43 -0.42
N GLY A 122 17.72 -18.85 0.49
CA GLY A 122 19.02 -19.41 0.91
C GLY A 122 20.23 -18.61 0.48
N GLY A 123 20.73 -17.78 1.40
CA GLY A 123 22.06 -17.19 1.34
C GLY A 123 22.18 -15.98 2.25
N GLY A 124 22.48 -16.21 3.53
CA GLY A 124 22.80 -15.15 4.47
C GLY A 124 24.05 -14.39 4.03
N GLN A 125 23.88 -13.30 3.30
CA GLN A 125 24.91 -12.29 3.11
C GLN A 125 24.71 -11.22 4.17
N GLN A 126 25.65 -11.22 5.10
CA GLN A 126 25.82 -10.23 6.15
C GLN A 126 26.01 -8.86 5.46
N LEU A 127 25.01 -7.99 5.55
CA LEU A 127 25.10 -6.62 5.07
C LEU A 127 26.15 -5.89 5.92
N GLN A 128 27.33 -5.66 5.34
CA GLN A 128 28.26 -4.67 5.84
C GLN A 128 27.63 -3.28 5.70
N PRO A 129 27.67 -2.44 6.75
CA PRO A 129 27.18 -1.08 6.64
C PRO A 129 28.03 -0.30 5.62
N PRO A 130 27.41 0.52 4.75
CA PRO A 130 28.15 1.36 3.81
C PRO A 130 29.04 2.32 4.58
N GLY A 131 30.31 2.40 4.15
CA GLY A 131 31.29 3.35 4.66
C GLY A 131 30.76 4.77 4.54
N VAL A 132 30.88 5.51 5.62
CA VAL A 132 30.56 6.94 5.69
C VAL A 132 31.69 7.67 4.99
N ASP A 133 31.50 8.03 3.72
CA ASP A 133 32.34 9.02 3.06
C ASP A 133 32.01 10.39 3.66
N THR A 134 32.93 10.85 4.52
CA THR A 134 32.94 12.18 5.11
C THR A 134 33.12 13.22 4.02
N HIS A 135 32.02 13.74 3.49
CA HIS A 135 32.04 14.91 2.63
C HIS A 135 31.93 16.16 3.52
N ASP A 136 33.03 16.90 3.59
CA ASP A 136 33.19 18.17 4.29
C ASP A 136 32.35 19.24 3.56
N GLN A 137 31.07 19.36 3.94
CA GLN A 137 30.18 20.42 3.44
C GLN A 137 30.02 21.50 4.51
N GLN A 138 30.80 22.55 4.26
CA GLN A 138 30.73 23.91 4.75
C GLN A 138 29.37 24.29 5.38
N SER A 139 29.44 24.60 6.67
CA SER A 139 28.31 24.87 7.55
C SER A 139 27.61 26.18 7.16
N GLN A 140 26.38 26.09 6.63
CA GLN A 140 25.43 27.19 6.75
C GLN A 140 24.60 26.99 8.02
N SER A 141 24.92 27.80 9.02
CA SER A 141 24.23 27.91 10.30
C SER A 141 22.82 28.47 10.08
N TYR A 142 21.83 27.60 9.92
CA TYR A 142 20.43 27.95 10.14
C TYR A 142 20.14 27.73 11.61
N GLY A 143 19.91 28.82 12.33
CA GLY A 143 19.52 28.81 13.74
C GLY A 143 18.19 28.09 13.93
N SER A 144 18.25 26.79 14.19
CA SER A 144 17.12 25.99 14.68
C SER A 144 16.92 26.30 16.15
N THR A 145 15.88 27.06 16.45
CA THR A 145 15.32 27.19 17.79
C THR A 145 14.91 25.80 18.26
N MET A 146 15.74 25.16 19.10
CA MET A 146 15.44 23.86 19.68
C MET A 146 14.23 24.01 20.62
N ALA A 147 13.04 23.75 20.09
CA ALA A 147 11.88 23.49 20.91
C ALA A 147 12.19 22.20 21.71
N GLN A 148 12.38 22.39 23.02
CA GLN A 148 12.68 21.34 23.97
C GLN A 148 11.57 20.28 23.88
N MET A 149 11.91 19.14 23.27
CA MET A 149 10.99 18.01 23.17
C MET A 149 10.60 17.56 24.58
N PRO A 150 9.29 17.45 24.89
CA PRO A 150 8.85 16.98 26.20
C PRO A 150 9.37 15.55 26.43
N PRO A 151 9.72 15.19 27.68
CA PRO A 151 10.21 13.86 28.01
C PRO A 151 9.18 12.81 27.61
N ALA A 152 9.66 11.73 26.97
CA ALA A 152 8.82 10.62 26.55
C ALA A 152 8.06 10.03 27.75
N PRO A 153 6.76 9.70 27.60
CA PRO A 153 5.97 9.10 28.67
C PRO A 153 6.59 7.76 29.11
N PRO A 154 6.50 7.41 30.40
CA PRO A 154 7.02 6.14 30.90
C PRO A 154 6.30 4.97 30.23
N PRO A 155 7.00 3.85 29.98
CA PRO A 155 6.40 2.68 29.37
C PRO A 155 5.27 2.11 30.25
N PRO A 156 4.18 1.60 29.64
CA PRO A 156 3.09 0.98 30.37
C PRO A 156 3.60 -0.23 31.17
N GLN A 157 3.30 -0.25 32.47
CA GLN A 157 3.63 -1.40 33.31
C GLN A 157 2.78 -2.61 32.89
N PRO A 158 3.35 -3.82 32.83
CA PRO A 158 2.59 -5.03 32.51
C PRO A 158 1.54 -5.26 33.59
N ALA A 159 0.28 -5.41 33.16
CA ALA A 159 -0.81 -5.79 34.04
C ALA A 159 -0.47 -7.12 34.74
N ALA A 160 -0.53 -7.13 36.08
CA ALA A 160 -0.31 -8.32 36.87
C ALA A 160 -1.34 -9.39 36.45
N ILE A 161 -0.85 -10.48 35.85
CA ILE A 161 -1.65 -11.65 35.52
C ILE A 161 -2.01 -12.33 36.84
N GLY A 162 -3.24 -12.10 37.29
CA GLY A 162 -3.79 -12.74 38.49
C GLY A 162 -3.74 -14.26 38.36
N ALA A 163 -3.19 -14.90 39.39
CA ALA A 163 -3.13 -16.35 39.50
C ALA A 163 -4.55 -16.94 39.50
N VAL A 164 -4.82 -17.81 38.53
CA VAL A 164 -6.03 -18.63 38.48
C VAL A 164 -5.91 -19.77 39.51
N PRO A 165 -6.87 -19.93 40.44
CA PRO A 165 -6.86 -21.03 41.40
C PRO A 165 -7.18 -22.37 40.72
N ALA A 166 -6.39 -23.39 41.06
CA ALA A 166 -6.59 -24.77 40.63
C ALA A 166 -7.83 -25.38 41.32
N MET A 167 -8.81 -25.83 40.52
CA MET A 167 -9.96 -26.61 41.00
C MET A 167 -9.67 -28.12 40.83
N PRO A 168 -9.83 -28.95 41.89
CA PRO A 168 -9.67 -30.39 41.79
C PRO A 168 -10.98 -31.09 41.40
N GLY A 169 -10.87 -31.98 40.41
CA GLY A 169 -11.56 -33.27 40.30
C GLY A 169 -13.09 -33.32 40.41
N GLY A 170 -13.77 -33.65 39.31
CA GLY A 170 -15.13 -34.17 39.37
C GLY A 170 -15.75 -34.51 38.01
N GLY A 171 -15.93 -35.82 37.76
CA GLY A 171 -17.06 -36.37 37.01
C GLY A 171 -17.07 -36.22 35.48
N LEU A 172 -16.70 -37.30 34.78
CA LEU A 172 -16.97 -37.49 33.36
C LEU A 172 -18.48 -37.71 33.13
N LEU A 173 -19.21 -36.66 32.77
CA LEU A 173 -20.50 -36.79 32.07
C LEU A 173 -20.26 -36.50 30.58
N PRO A 174 -20.94 -37.21 29.66
CA PRO A 174 -20.84 -36.95 28.23
C PRO A 174 -21.46 -35.58 27.92
N THR A 175 -20.61 -34.56 27.84
CA THR A 175 -20.98 -33.21 27.43
C THR A 175 -21.43 -33.23 25.97
N ALA A 176 -22.62 -32.68 25.74
CA ALA A 176 -23.13 -32.37 24.40
C ALA A 176 -22.06 -31.60 23.59
N PRO A 177 -22.01 -31.80 22.26
CA PRO A 177 -21.04 -31.11 21.42
C PRO A 177 -21.14 -29.60 21.64
N PRO A 178 -20.00 -28.90 21.80
CA PRO A 178 -20.00 -27.46 22.03
C PRO A 178 -20.74 -26.76 20.89
N PRO A 179 -21.52 -25.71 21.19
CA PRO A 179 -22.15 -24.90 20.15
C PRO A 179 -21.07 -24.37 19.21
N PRO A 180 -21.36 -24.27 17.90
CA PRO A 180 -20.40 -23.76 16.93
C PRO A 180 -19.89 -22.38 17.38
N PRO A 181 -18.59 -22.10 17.20
CA PRO A 181 -18.02 -20.83 17.60
C PRO A 181 -18.82 -19.71 16.93
N GLN A 182 -19.40 -18.83 17.75
CA GLN A 182 -20.08 -17.64 17.25
C GLN A 182 -19.05 -16.84 16.46
N GLN A 183 -19.26 -16.74 15.15
CA GLN A 183 -18.35 -15.97 14.31
C GLN A 183 -18.37 -14.52 14.80
N PRO A 184 -17.20 -13.89 15.00
CA PRO A 184 -17.14 -12.49 15.36
C PRO A 184 -17.88 -11.70 14.30
N SER A 185 -18.91 -10.97 14.72
CA SER A 185 -19.61 -10.01 13.87
C SER A 185 -18.62 -8.92 13.49
N PHE A 186 -18.04 -9.04 12.30
CA PHE A 186 -17.25 -7.97 11.71
C PHE A 186 -18.16 -6.79 11.46
N SER A 187 -18.12 -5.80 12.36
CA SER A 187 -18.68 -4.48 12.09
C SER A 187 -18.00 -3.93 10.86
N THR A 188 -18.73 -3.91 9.75
CA THR A 188 -18.26 -3.28 8.51
C THR A 188 -18.05 -1.80 8.81
N PRO A 189 -16.83 -1.25 8.66
CA PRO A 189 -16.64 0.18 8.82
C PRO A 189 -17.49 0.89 7.76
N GLN A 190 -18.45 1.69 8.21
CA GLN A 190 -19.16 2.61 7.32
C GLN A 190 -18.13 3.61 6.78
N PHE A 191 -17.72 3.41 5.52
CA PHE A 191 -16.92 4.38 4.79
C PHE A 191 -17.84 5.55 4.43
N ARG A 192 -17.92 6.53 5.33
CA ARG A 192 -18.62 7.79 5.09
C ARG A 192 -17.80 8.57 4.06
N GLY A 193 -18.21 8.45 2.79
CA GLY A 193 -17.61 9.16 1.65
C GLY A 193 -17.87 10.67 1.71
N GLY A 194 -17.23 11.36 2.64
CA GLY A 194 -17.09 12.82 2.63
C GLY A 194 -15.85 13.19 1.83
N ASN A 195 -16.03 13.57 0.57
CA ASN A 195 -14.98 14.15 -0.25
C ASN A 195 -14.88 15.64 0.09
N ASP A 196 -14.37 15.96 1.28
CA ASP A 196 -14.27 17.32 1.82
C ASP A 196 -12.99 18.04 1.36
N ASN A 197 -12.61 17.91 0.08
CA ASN A 197 -11.48 18.64 -0.47
C ASN A 197 -11.95 19.79 -1.39
N PRO A 198 -12.18 21.01 -0.85
CA PRO A 198 -12.61 22.16 -1.63
C PRO A 198 -11.50 22.78 -2.52
N ASN A 199 -10.27 22.26 -2.51
CA ASN A 199 -9.12 22.88 -3.19
C ASN A 199 -8.88 22.41 -4.64
N LEU A 200 -9.87 21.82 -5.31
CA LEU A 200 -9.72 21.34 -6.70
C LEU A 200 -10.50 22.13 -7.76
N LEU A 201 -11.01 23.31 -7.42
CA LEU A 201 -11.65 24.22 -8.38
C LEU A 201 -11.05 25.61 -8.25
N ASN A 202 -10.05 25.90 -9.08
CA ASN A 202 -9.86 27.16 -9.81
C ASN A 202 -8.53 27.12 -10.58
N PHE A 203 -8.56 26.54 -11.77
CA PHE A 203 -7.70 26.99 -12.86
C PHE A 203 -8.63 27.70 -13.84
N GLU A 204 -8.92 28.96 -13.55
CA GLU A 204 -9.54 29.87 -14.51
C GLU A 204 -8.55 30.07 -15.67
N TYR A 205 -9.06 29.84 -16.88
CA TYR A 205 -8.42 30.16 -18.14
C TYR A 205 -8.80 31.60 -18.47
N GLU A 206 -7.81 32.51 -18.49
CA GLU A 206 -7.95 33.77 -19.23
C GLU A 206 -7.58 33.53 -20.71
N ASP A 207 -8.39 34.13 -21.59
CA ASP A 207 -8.34 34.06 -23.07
C ASP A 207 -7.02 34.57 -23.69
#